data_AF-A0A971LHB6-F1
#
_entry.id   AF-A0A971LHB6-F1
#
_cell.length_a   1.000
_cell.length_b   1.000
_cell.length_c   1.000
_cell.angle_alpha   90.00
_cell.angle_beta   90.00
_cell.angle_gamma   90.00
#
_symmetry.space_group_name_H-M   'P 1'
#
loop_
_entity.id
_entity.type
_entity.pdbx_description
1 polymer ?
#
loop_
_entity_poly.entity_id
_entity_poly.type
_entity_poly.pdbx_seq_one_letter_code
_entity_poly.pdbx_strand_id
1 'polypeptide(L)'
;MAEYRRRFGDRADGRRVRNLTPYDMVSPYIMVTRTDAQNLLMDKFETSAADRYIRTKRRGGLERFGMQHVLLASYIRMVSQKPAVNRFISGQKIFSREKIEVNMVVKEALREDVSDTVIKILFEPEDTAAKVYERFEDALGKAFADKENEFDAAARIINYIPGLVKKFTVWLLKLLDYFGLLPGFLLKVSPFHGSMFITSMGSLGIPPVFHHLYSFGNIPVFMAFGAKRYENELSKAGNVVRRKYIDYTFVTDERICDGFYFASGLKLLRSYLADPFVLDKTPETVVRDIR
;
A
#
# COMPACT_ATOMS: atom_id res chain seq x y z
N MET A 1 23.95 15.03 6.00
CA MET A 1 24.11 13.58 6.27
C MET A 1 24.25 12.84 4.95
N ALA A 2 25.21 11.92 4.82
CA ALA A 2 25.58 11.32 3.54
C ALA A 2 24.45 10.50 2.88
N GLU A 3 24.28 10.70 1.57
CA GLU A 3 23.38 9.97 0.68
C GLU A 3 23.80 8.49 0.58
N TYR A 4 22.84 7.56 0.49
CA TYR A 4 23.15 6.14 0.38
C TYR A 4 23.75 5.85 -1.00
N ARG A 5 24.98 5.33 -1.04
CA ARG A 5 25.60 4.86 -2.29
C ARG A 5 25.15 3.43 -2.58
N ARG A 6 24.49 3.22 -3.72
CA ARG A 6 24.08 1.89 -4.19
C ARG A 6 25.25 0.92 -4.25
N ARG A 7 24.98 -0.33 -3.87
CA ARG A 7 25.96 -1.41 -3.74
C ARG A 7 25.57 -2.58 -4.64
N PHE A 8 26.53 -3.47 -4.89
CA PHE A 8 26.28 -4.72 -5.59
C PHE A 8 25.18 -5.53 -4.89
N GLY A 9 24.23 -6.02 -5.68
CA GLY A 9 23.05 -6.76 -5.21
C GLY A 9 21.86 -5.89 -4.76
N ASP A 10 21.92 -4.57 -4.92
CA ASP A 10 20.74 -3.70 -4.82
C ASP A 10 19.89 -3.82 -6.10
N ARG A 11 18.58 -3.57 -5.98
CA ARG A 11 17.63 -3.61 -7.10
C ARG A 11 17.30 -2.20 -7.59
N ALA A 12 16.67 -2.12 -8.76
CA ALA A 12 16.15 -0.86 -9.28
C ALA A 12 15.12 -0.24 -8.30
N ASP A 13 14.28 -1.07 -7.69
CA ASP A 13 13.14 -0.69 -6.84
C ASP A 13 13.44 -0.73 -5.33
N GLY A 14 14.68 -0.97 -4.91
CA GLY A 14 15.07 -0.94 -3.50
C GLY A 14 16.52 -1.31 -3.22
N ARG A 15 17.02 -0.87 -2.07
CA ARG A 15 18.36 -1.23 -1.58
C ARG A 15 18.29 -2.49 -0.73
N ARG A 16 19.30 -3.37 -0.81
CA ARG A 16 19.32 -4.59 -0.01
C ARG A 16 19.64 -4.26 1.44
N VAL A 17 18.83 -4.74 2.37
CA VAL A 17 19.09 -4.62 3.82
C VAL A 17 20.06 -5.72 4.22
N ARG A 18 21.18 -5.35 4.85
CA ARG A 18 22.26 -6.31 5.15
C ARG A 18 22.44 -6.54 6.66
N ASN A 19 22.16 -5.54 7.47
CA ASN A 19 22.28 -5.63 8.93
C ASN A 19 20.99 -6.22 9.55
N LEU A 20 20.75 -7.50 9.31
CA LEU A 20 19.55 -8.22 9.77
C LEU A 20 19.89 -9.27 10.82
N THR A 21 18.90 -9.67 11.61
CA THR A 21 19.08 -10.79 12.55
C THR A 21 19.24 -12.11 11.78
N PRO A 22 19.85 -13.15 12.37
CA PRO A 22 19.91 -14.47 11.76
C PRO A 22 18.52 -15.02 11.38
N TYR A 23 17.51 -14.75 12.21
CA TYR A 23 16.13 -15.14 11.92
C TYR A 23 15.61 -14.46 10.64
N ASP A 24 15.75 -13.14 10.52
CA ASP A 24 15.29 -12.38 9.35
C ASP A 24 16.03 -12.78 8.07
N MET A 25 17.28 -13.21 8.17
CA MET A 25 18.04 -13.70 7.01
C MET A 25 17.59 -15.08 6.53
N VAL A 26 17.14 -15.94 7.45
CA VAL A 26 16.76 -17.33 7.15
C VAL A 26 15.26 -17.44 6.82
N SER A 27 14.41 -16.61 7.40
CA SER A 27 12.95 -16.68 7.22
C SER A 27 12.49 -16.67 5.75
N PRO A 28 13.09 -15.90 4.82
CA PRO A 28 12.71 -15.93 3.41
C PRO A 28 13.07 -17.24 2.68
N TYR A 29 13.98 -18.04 3.24
CA TYR A 29 14.36 -19.35 2.72
C TYR A 29 13.46 -20.47 3.24
N ILE A 30 12.86 -20.29 4.41
CA ILE A 30 11.89 -21.24 4.99
C ILE A 30 10.49 -20.97 4.42
N MET A 31 10.02 -19.74 4.57
CA MET A 31 8.73 -19.30 4.04
C MET A 31 8.99 -18.72 2.66
N VAL A 32 9.06 -19.56 1.64
CA VAL A 32 9.46 -19.13 0.28
C VAL A 32 8.39 -18.29 -0.38
N THR A 33 7.12 -18.74 -0.31
CA THR A 33 5.99 -17.99 -0.90
C THR A 33 5.47 -16.94 0.07
N ARG A 34 4.82 -15.89 -0.46
CA ARG A 34 4.19 -14.89 0.41
C ARG A 34 2.98 -15.41 1.14
N THR A 35 2.24 -16.34 0.54
CA THR A 35 1.06 -16.96 1.16
C THR A 35 1.42 -17.67 2.47
N ASP A 36 2.61 -18.27 2.54
CA ASP A 36 3.10 -18.96 3.74
C ASP A 36 3.57 -18.00 4.84
N ALA A 37 3.71 -16.71 4.54
CA ALA A 37 4.27 -15.67 5.43
C ALA A 37 3.25 -14.55 5.75
N GLN A 38 1.95 -14.82 5.60
CA GLN A 38 0.90 -13.81 5.78
C GLN A 38 0.48 -13.67 7.24
N ASN A 39 0.55 -12.45 7.75
CA ASN A 39 -0.13 -12.04 8.97
C ASN A 39 -1.38 -11.23 8.65
N LEU A 40 -2.50 -11.62 9.27
CA LEU A 40 -3.81 -11.05 9.05
C LEU A 40 -4.24 -10.24 10.28
N LEU A 41 -4.74 -9.03 10.06
CA LEU A 41 -5.32 -8.17 11.08
C LEU A 41 -6.65 -7.62 10.62
N MET A 42 -7.68 -7.72 11.46
CA MET A 42 -8.94 -7.00 11.30
C MET A 42 -9.12 -6.04 12.47
N ASP A 43 -9.53 -4.82 12.17
CA ASP A 43 -9.73 -3.78 13.17
C ASP A 43 -10.73 -2.74 12.67
N LYS A 44 -11.15 -1.83 13.55
CA LYS A 44 -12.09 -0.74 13.25
C LYS A 44 -11.63 0.56 13.89
N PHE A 45 -11.96 1.68 13.25
CA PHE A 45 -11.74 3.01 13.82
C PHE A 45 -12.98 3.89 13.74
N GLU A 46 -13.15 4.71 14.77
CA GLU A 46 -14.23 5.70 14.85
C GLU A 46 -13.91 6.86 13.90
N THR A 47 -14.89 7.24 13.08
CA THR A 47 -14.66 8.12 11.92
C THR A 47 -14.96 9.59 12.19
N SER A 48 -15.46 10.00 13.36
CA SER A 48 -15.92 11.38 13.58
C SER A 48 -14.82 12.41 13.35
N ALA A 49 -13.60 12.16 13.80
CA ALA A 49 -12.46 13.06 13.57
C ALA A 49 -12.11 13.15 12.07
N ALA A 50 -11.98 12.00 11.41
CA ALA A 50 -11.74 11.91 9.97
C ALA A 50 -12.86 12.54 9.13
N ASP A 51 -14.12 12.39 9.51
CA ASP A 51 -15.27 13.00 8.84
C ASP A 51 -15.23 14.54 8.95
N ARG A 52 -14.89 15.09 10.13
CA ARG A 52 -14.70 16.55 10.30
C ARG A 52 -13.54 17.07 9.46
N TYR A 53 -12.45 16.33 9.44
CA TYR A 53 -11.27 16.68 8.66
C TYR A 53 -11.56 16.66 7.14
N ILE A 54 -12.22 15.62 6.63
CA ILE A 54 -12.67 15.52 5.23
C ILE A 54 -13.55 16.72 4.86
N ARG A 55 -14.54 17.06 5.69
CA ARG A 55 -15.40 18.24 5.46
C ARG A 55 -14.61 19.54 5.42
N THR A 56 -13.56 19.66 6.23
CA THR A 56 -12.70 20.84 6.26
C THR A 56 -11.86 20.92 4.98
N LYS A 57 -11.27 19.81 4.52
CA LYS A 57 -10.55 19.75 3.25
C LYS A 57 -11.40 20.05 2.03
N ARG A 58 -12.64 19.52 1.99
CA ARG A 58 -13.59 19.83 0.92
C ARG A 58 -13.96 21.32 0.88
N ARG A 59 -14.24 21.92 2.04
CA ARG A 59 -14.50 23.39 2.12
C ARG A 59 -13.28 24.23 1.73
N GLY A 60 -12.08 23.69 1.90
CA GLY A 60 -10.83 24.33 1.46
C GLY A 60 -10.48 24.11 -0.02
N GLY A 61 -11.39 23.56 -0.84
CA GLY A 61 -11.20 23.39 -2.28
C GLY A 61 -10.83 21.98 -2.75
N LEU A 62 -10.59 21.02 -1.83
CA LEU A 62 -10.32 19.63 -2.20
C LEU A 62 -11.63 18.84 -2.29
N GLU A 63 -12.46 19.14 -3.30
CA GLU A 63 -13.86 18.66 -3.39
C GLU A 63 -14.02 17.13 -3.30
N ARG A 64 -13.12 16.38 -3.94
CA ARG A 64 -13.14 14.90 -3.95
C ARG A 64 -12.39 14.27 -2.78
N PHE A 65 -11.85 15.06 -1.85
CA PHE A 65 -11.15 14.55 -0.69
C PHE A 65 -12.06 13.61 0.13
N GLY A 66 -11.52 12.53 0.68
CA GLY A 66 -12.32 11.40 1.14
C GLY A 66 -11.55 10.46 2.05
N MET A 67 -12.20 9.40 2.53
CA MET A 67 -11.58 8.50 3.52
C MET A 67 -10.33 7.81 2.98
N GLN A 68 -10.33 7.41 1.71
CA GLN A 68 -9.16 6.84 1.05
C GLN A 68 -7.93 7.74 1.17
N HIS A 69 -8.11 9.05 0.98
CA HIS A 69 -7.02 10.03 1.08
C HIS A 69 -6.50 10.17 2.52
N VAL A 70 -7.39 10.08 3.52
CA VAL A 70 -6.99 10.07 4.93
C VAL A 70 -6.19 8.81 5.27
N LEU A 71 -6.66 7.63 4.82
CA LEU A 71 -5.98 6.35 5.05
C LEU A 71 -4.60 6.32 4.37
N LEU A 72 -4.51 6.77 3.11
CA LEU A 72 -3.25 6.89 2.37
C LEU A 72 -2.28 7.84 3.07
N ALA A 73 -2.71 9.05 3.43
CA ALA A 73 -1.87 10.02 4.12
C ALA A 73 -1.40 9.50 5.49
N SER A 74 -2.28 8.78 6.21
CA SER A 74 -1.93 8.14 7.48
C SER A 74 -0.89 7.02 7.28
N TYR A 75 -1.03 6.21 6.23
CA TYR A 75 -0.08 5.15 5.91
C TYR A 75 1.29 5.72 5.50
N ILE A 76 1.32 6.74 4.65
CA ILE A 76 2.54 7.43 4.24
C ILE A 76 3.26 8.03 5.46
N ARG A 77 2.51 8.70 6.34
CA ARG A 77 3.03 9.22 7.61
C ARG A 77 3.53 8.12 8.54
N MET A 78 2.86 6.96 8.59
CA MET A 78 3.34 5.81 9.35
C MET A 78 4.66 5.30 8.78
N VAL A 79 4.76 5.12 7.47
CA VAL A 79 5.98 4.63 6.81
C VAL A 79 7.16 5.58 7.02
N SER A 80 6.94 6.89 7.01
CA SER A 80 8.02 7.86 7.26
C SER A 80 8.63 7.76 8.66
N GLN A 81 7.89 7.22 9.63
CA GLN A 81 8.36 6.97 10.99
C GLN A 81 8.76 5.49 11.22
N LYS A 82 8.21 4.58 10.41
CA LYS A 82 8.39 3.14 10.51
C LYS A 82 8.80 2.55 9.15
N PRO A 83 10.00 2.89 8.65
CA PRO A 83 10.43 2.53 7.29
C PRO A 83 10.51 1.02 7.03
N ALA A 84 10.72 0.18 8.05
CA ALA A 84 10.75 -1.28 7.87
C ALA A 84 9.42 -1.86 7.34
N VAL A 85 8.29 -1.18 7.53
CA VAL A 85 6.99 -1.55 6.93
C VAL A 85 7.03 -1.44 5.40
N ASN A 86 7.92 -0.61 4.85
CA ASN A 86 8.14 -0.42 3.42
C ASN A 86 9.31 -1.27 2.88
N ARG A 87 9.68 -2.33 3.61
CA ARG A 87 10.59 -3.36 3.09
C ARG A 87 9.80 -4.39 2.28
N PHE A 88 10.50 -5.13 1.44
CA PHE A 88 9.94 -6.21 0.66
C PHE A 88 10.92 -7.38 0.51
N ILE A 89 10.38 -8.55 0.27
CA ILE A 89 11.16 -9.75 -0.05
C ILE A 89 11.24 -9.91 -1.56
N SER A 90 12.44 -10.13 -2.09
CA SER A 90 12.65 -10.61 -3.45
C SER A 90 13.89 -11.48 -3.54
N GLY A 91 13.87 -12.57 -4.30
CA GLY A 91 15.00 -13.49 -4.39
C GLY A 91 15.50 -13.99 -3.02
N GLN A 92 14.56 -14.22 -2.08
CA GLN A 92 14.82 -14.63 -0.69
C GLN A 92 15.69 -13.65 0.10
N LYS A 93 15.68 -12.37 -0.29
CA LYS A 93 16.41 -11.29 0.38
C LYS A 93 15.46 -10.15 0.72
N ILE A 94 15.75 -9.46 1.82
CA ILE A 94 15.00 -8.30 2.27
C ILE A 94 15.61 -7.03 1.65
N PHE A 95 14.74 -6.18 1.11
CA PHE A 95 15.07 -4.89 0.52
C PHE A 95 14.24 -3.80 1.17
N SER A 96 14.77 -2.59 1.23
CA SER A 96 14.06 -1.40 1.70
C SER A 96 13.80 -0.48 0.50
N ARG A 97 12.53 -0.12 0.27
CA ARG A 97 12.17 0.86 -0.77
C ARG A 97 12.53 2.26 -0.32
N GLU A 98 12.92 3.10 -1.26
CA GLU A 98 13.15 4.52 -1.00
C GLU A 98 11.87 5.32 -1.14
N LYS A 99 11.06 5.00 -2.16
CA LYS A 99 9.76 5.63 -2.41
C LYS A 99 8.60 4.80 -1.85
N ILE A 100 7.45 5.44 -1.69
CA ILE A 100 6.22 4.80 -1.25
C ILE A 100 5.32 4.63 -2.48
N GLU A 101 5.20 3.40 -2.97
CA GLU A 101 4.42 3.08 -4.17
C GLU A 101 3.13 2.38 -3.77
N VAL A 102 1.98 3.03 -3.97
CA VAL A 102 0.68 2.45 -3.63
C VAL A 102 -0.08 2.09 -4.89
N ASN A 103 -0.53 0.84 -4.95
CA ASN A 103 -1.36 0.31 -6.04
C ASN A 103 -2.83 0.27 -5.59
N MET A 104 -3.74 0.59 -6.49
CA MET A 104 -5.18 0.55 -6.24
C MET A 104 -5.93 0.20 -7.52
N VAL A 105 -6.91 -0.70 -7.41
CA VAL A 105 -7.89 -0.91 -8.47
C VAL A 105 -8.89 0.24 -8.44
N VAL A 106 -9.08 0.88 -9.59
CA VAL A 106 -10.06 1.95 -9.80
C VAL A 106 -10.98 1.58 -10.95
N LYS A 107 -12.16 2.16 -10.90
CA LYS A 107 -13.20 1.95 -11.90
C LYS A 107 -13.83 3.29 -12.24
N GLU A 108 -13.95 3.59 -13.53
CA GLU A 108 -14.52 4.85 -14.00
C GLU A 108 -16.01 4.96 -13.59
N ALA A 109 -16.75 3.86 -13.75
CA ALA A 109 -18.13 3.75 -13.29
C ALA A 109 -18.37 2.40 -12.62
N LEU A 110 -19.16 2.39 -11.55
CA LEU A 110 -19.58 1.18 -10.82
C LEU A 110 -20.65 0.41 -11.62
N ARG A 111 -20.25 -0.14 -12.78
CA ARG A 111 -21.06 -0.97 -13.67
C ARG A 111 -20.27 -2.21 -14.07
N GLU A 112 -20.94 -3.31 -14.36
CA GLU A 112 -20.26 -4.57 -14.70
C GLU A 112 -19.58 -4.55 -16.08
N ASP A 113 -20.06 -3.71 -17.00
CA ASP A 113 -19.57 -3.57 -18.37
C ASP A 113 -18.28 -2.75 -18.49
N VAL A 114 -17.87 -2.07 -17.42
CA VAL A 114 -16.63 -1.27 -17.39
C VAL A 114 -15.50 -2.13 -16.85
N SER A 115 -14.38 -2.17 -17.57
CA SER A 115 -13.17 -2.86 -17.11
C SER A 115 -12.53 -2.15 -15.94
N ASP A 116 -12.01 -2.92 -14.99
CA ASP A 116 -11.23 -2.39 -13.89
C ASP A 116 -9.83 -1.98 -14.40
N THR A 117 -9.24 -0.96 -13.76
CA THR A 117 -7.90 -0.47 -14.09
C THR A 117 -7.08 -0.36 -12.82
N VAL A 118 -5.77 -0.60 -12.88
CA VAL A 118 -4.89 -0.41 -11.71
C VAL A 118 -4.09 0.87 -11.88
N ILE A 119 -4.17 1.74 -10.87
CA ILE A 119 -3.28 2.90 -10.77
C ILE A 119 -2.16 2.61 -9.78
N LYS A 120 -0.97 3.10 -10.09
CA LYS A 120 0.20 3.05 -9.23
C LYS A 120 0.67 4.46 -8.96
N ILE A 121 0.62 4.85 -7.69
CA ILE A 121 0.89 6.22 -7.25
C ILE A 121 2.19 6.23 -6.46
N LEU A 122 3.11 7.11 -6.85
CA LEU A 122 4.34 7.36 -6.11
C LEU A 122 4.13 8.50 -5.12
N PHE A 123 4.41 8.23 -3.85
CA PHE A 123 4.43 9.20 -2.77
C PHE A 123 5.84 9.34 -2.19
N GLU A 124 6.11 10.52 -1.65
CA GLU A 124 7.31 10.81 -0.86
C GLU A 124 6.98 10.73 0.64
N PRO A 125 7.92 10.30 1.50
CA PRO A 125 7.69 10.19 2.95
C PRO A 125 7.21 11.49 3.64
N GLU A 126 7.49 12.63 3.03
CA GLU A 126 7.14 13.97 3.50
C GLU A 126 5.78 14.48 3.01
N ASP A 127 5.09 13.75 2.12
CA ASP A 127 3.84 14.22 1.53
C ASP A 127 2.78 14.49 2.63
N THR A 128 2.15 15.67 2.53
CA THR A 128 1.00 16.06 3.36
C THR A 128 -0.29 15.53 2.76
N ALA A 129 -1.39 15.57 3.50
CA ALA A 129 -2.68 15.12 2.99
C ALA A 129 -3.12 15.83 1.69
N ALA A 130 -2.77 17.11 1.52
CA ALA A 130 -3.02 17.85 0.29
C ALA A 130 -2.21 17.29 -0.89
N LYS A 131 -0.90 17.07 -0.70
CA LYS A 131 -0.04 16.46 -1.72
C LYS A 131 -0.48 15.03 -2.07
N VAL A 132 -0.90 14.27 -1.07
CA VAL A 132 -1.44 12.92 -1.28
C VAL A 132 -2.68 12.96 -2.16
N TYR A 133 -3.59 13.91 -1.92
CA TYR A 133 -4.75 14.14 -2.77
C TYR A 133 -4.35 14.55 -4.19
N GLU A 134 -3.47 15.54 -4.35
CA GLU A 134 -3.01 16.00 -5.66
C GLU A 134 -2.39 14.87 -6.51
N ARG A 135 -1.49 14.07 -5.92
CA ARG A 135 -0.87 12.92 -6.59
C ARG A 135 -1.88 11.82 -6.93
N PHE A 136 -2.86 11.59 -6.06
CA PHE A 136 -3.93 10.64 -6.31
C PHE A 136 -4.79 11.09 -7.49
N GLU A 137 -5.21 12.35 -7.50
CA GLU A 137 -6.03 12.93 -8.56
C GLU A 137 -5.29 13.01 -9.90
N ASP A 138 -3.98 13.30 -9.90
CA ASP A 138 -3.14 13.24 -11.10
C ASP A 138 -3.05 11.81 -11.67
N ALA A 139 -2.82 10.82 -10.81
CA ALA A 139 -2.78 9.42 -11.24
C ALA A 139 -4.14 8.92 -11.76
N LEU A 140 -5.23 9.32 -11.09
CA LEU A 140 -6.60 8.98 -11.53
C LEU A 140 -6.94 9.66 -12.85
N GLY A 141 -6.57 10.94 -13.00
CA GLY A 141 -6.77 11.71 -14.23
C GLY A 141 -6.05 11.10 -15.41
N LYS A 142 -4.77 10.73 -15.25
CA LYS A 142 -3.99 10.02 -16.29
C LYS A 142 -4.64 8.69 -16.66
N ALA A 143 -5.05 7.90 -15.67
CA ALA A 143 -5.64 6.59 -15.89
C ALA A 143 -6.96 6.59 -16.66
N PHE A 144 -7.74 7.67 -16.58
CA PHE A 144 -9.00 7.80 -17.34
C PHE A 144 -8.88 8.66 -18.59
N ALA A 145 -7.84 9.50 -18.71
CA ALA A 145 -7.55 10.26 -19.93
C ALA A 145 -6.86 9.38 -20.97
N ASP A 146 -5.86 8.60 -20.54
CA ASP A 146 -5.19 7.62 -21.37
C ASP A 146 -6.10 6.39 -21.43
N LYS A 147 -6.81 6.22 -22.55
CA LYS A 147 -7.70 5.06 -22.79
C LYS A 147 -7.00 3.70 -22.61
N GLU A 148 -5.67 3.69 -22.50
CA GLU A 148 -4.83 2.55 -22.17
C GLU A 148 -3.71 2.97 -21.20
N ASN A 149 -3.71 2.42 -19.98
CA ASN A 149 -2.53 2.53 -19.11
C ASN A 149 -1.40 1.61 -19.60
N GLU A 150 -0.14 1.98 -19.34
CA GLU A 150 1.04 1.22 -19.79
C GLU A 150 1.02 -0.26 -19.34
N PHE A 151 0.41 -0.54 -18.17
CA PHE A 151 0.20 -1.89 -17.69
C PHE A 151 -0.77 -2.68 -18.58
N ASP A 152 -1.87 -2.08 -19.00
CA ASP A 152 -2.89 -2.74 -19.83
C ASP A 152 -2.33 -3.07 -21.21
N ALA A 153 -1.49 -2.18 -21.75
CA ALA A 153 -0.73 -2.44 -22.98
C ALA A 153 0.22 -3.64 -22.80
N ALA A 154 0.99 -3.69 -21.71
CA ALA A 154 1.88 -4.80 -21.41
C ALA A 154 1.10 -6.12 -21.21
N ALA A 155 -0.02 -6.10 -20.51
CA ALA A 155 -0.90 -7.24 -20.29
C ALA A 155 -1.50 -7.75 -21.61
N ARG A 156 -1.87 -6.84 -22.52
CA ARG A 156 -2.41 -7.19 -23.83
C ARG A 156 -1.38 -7.89 -24.72
N ILE A 157 -0.14 -7.40 -24.75
CA ILE A 157 0.96 -8.07 -25.46
C ILE A 157 1.12 -9.50 -24.94
N ILE A 158 1.13 -9.68 -23.62
CA ILE A 158 1.19 -11.02 -23.01
C ILE A 158 -0.03 -11.85 -23.41
N ASN A 159 -1.21 -11.24 -23.55
CA ASN A 159 -2.43 -11.97 -23.87
C ASN A 159 -2.43 -12.58 -25.28
N TYR A 160 -1.84 -11.91 -26.26
CA TYR A 160 -1.70 -12.40 -27.64
C TYR A 160 -0.74 -13.59 -27.77
N ILE A 161 0.07 -13.88 -26.75
CA ILE A 161 1.01 -15.00 -26.76
C ILE A 161 0.23 -16.33 -26.61
N PRO A 162 0.48 -17.34 -27.47
CA PRO A 162 -0.09 -18.68 -27.32
C PRO A 162 0.20 -19.28 -25.95
N GLY A 163 -0.73 -20.07 -25.40
CA GLY A 163 -0.70 -20.51 -23.99
C GLY A 163 0.63 -21.13 -23.51
N LEU A 164 1.27 -21.97 -24.34
CA LEU A 164 2.56 -22.59 -23.99
C LEU A 164 3.69 -21.56 -23.90
N VAL A 165 3.76 -20.64 -24.86
CA VAL A 165 4.74 -19.55 -24.88
C VAL A 165 4.44 -18.57 -23.75
N LYS A 166 3.16 -18.28 -23.45
CA LYS A 166 2.73 -17.43 -22.34
C LYS A 166 3.20 -17.99 -21.00
N LYS A 167 3.07 -19.30 -20.79
CA LYS A 167 3.57 -19.99 -19.59
C LYS A 167 5.09 -19.85 -19.46
N PHE A 168 5.83 -20.03 -20.56
CA PHE A 168 7.28 -19.83 -20.58
C PHE A 168 7.66 -18.37 -20.28
N THR A 169 6.99 -17.40 -20.90
CA THR A 169 7.22 -15.96 -20.66
C THR A 169 6.99 -15.61 -19.19
N VAL A 170 5.89 -16.06 -18.58
CA VAL A 170 5.62 -15.81 -17.16
C VAL A 170 6.67 -16.47 -16.26
N TRP A 171 7.10 -17.69 -16.59
CA TRP A 171 8.18 -18.35 -15.87
C TRP A 171 9.50 -17.57 -15.97
N LEU A 172 9.86 -17.09 -17.16
CA LEU A 172 11.05 -16.28 -17.39
C LEU A 172 10.99 -14.95 -16.61
N LEU A 173 9.84 -14.27 -16.62
CA LEU A 173 9.65 -13.03 -15.84
C LEU A 173 9.79 -13.28 -14.33
N LYS A 174 9.26 -14.40 -13.82
CA LYS A 174 9.45 -14.81 -12.41
C LYS A 174 10.92 -15.08 -12.10
N LEU A 175 11.65 -15.73 -13.01
CA LEU A 175 13.08 -15.99 -12.85
C LEU A 175 13.89 -14.70 -12.82
N LEU A 176 13.62 -13.79 -13.76
CA LEU A 176 14.27 -12.48 -13.81
C LEU A 176 13.96 -11.66 -12.55
N ASP A 177 12.70 -11.63 -12.11
CA ASP A 177 12.32 -10.95 -10.88
C ASP A 177 13.02 -11.56 -9.64
N TYR A 178 13.10 -12.89 -9.56
CA TYR A 178 13.81 -13.57 -8.48
C TYR A 178 15.29 -13.14 -8.36
N PHE A 179 15.98 -12.98 -9.49
CA PHE A 179 17.38 -12.53 -9.51
C PHE A 179 17.55 -11.00 -9.51
N GLY A 180 16.47 -10.21 -9.52
CA GLY A 180 16.55 -8.75 -9.59
C GLY A 180 16.93 -8.20 -10.96
N LEU A 181 16.71 -8.99 -12.01
CA LEU A 181 16.99 -8.68 -13.41
C LEU A 181 15.73 -8.26 -14.18
N LEU A 182 14.60 -8.08 -13.49
CA LEU A 182 13.37 -7.62 -14.13
C LEU A 182 13.59 -6.20 -14.70
N PRO A 183 13.30 -5.95 -15.99
CA PRO A 183 13.43 -4.64 -16.60
C PRO A 183 12.73 -3.53 -15.80
N GLY A 184 13.40 -2.39 -15.66
CA GLY A 184 12.90 -1.28 -14.84
C GLY A 184 11.54 -0.73 -15.29
N PHE A 185 11.23 -0.76 -16.58
CA PHE A 185 9.90 -0.36 -17.08
C PHE A 185 8.80 -1.31 -16.60
N LEU A 186 9.06 -2.63 -16.57
CA LEU A 186 8.10 -3.61 -16.03
C LEU A 186 7.87 -3.39 -14.53
N LEU A 187 8.91 -3.07 -13.77
CA LEU A 187 8.77 -2.72 -12.34
C LEU A 187 7.91 -1.47 -12.13
N LYS A 188 8.03 -0.48 -13.02
CA LYS A 188 7.24 0.76 -12.97
C LYS A 188 5.77 0.51 -13.26
N VAL A 189 5.44 -0.31 -14.25
CA VAL A 189 4.04 -0.55 -14.64
C VAL A 189 3.37 -1.69 -13.88
N SER A 190 4.14 -2.58 -13.25
CA SER A 190 3.58 -3.77 -12.61
C SER A 190 2.80 -3.41 -11.35
N PRO A 191 1.51 -3.83 -11.25
CA PRO A 191 0.69 -3.62 -10.06
C PRO A 191 1.04 -4.59 -8.93
N PHE A 192 1.95 -5.53 -9.19
CA PHE A 192 2.44 -6.51 -8.22
C PHE A 192 3.70 -6.03 -7.50
N HIS A 193 4.24 -4.88 -7.90
CA HIS A 193 5.42 -4.28 -7.29
C HIS A 193 5.06 -2.95 -6.66
N GLY A 194 5.39 -2.79 -5.38
CA GLY A 194 5.13 -1.56 -4.65
C GLY A 194 5.23 -1.74 -3.14
N SER A 195 4.88 -0.68 -2.42
CA SER A 195 4.85 -0.59 -0.96
C SER A 195 3.57 -1.13 -0.36
N MET A 196 2.44 -0.86 -1.02
CA MET A 196 1.13 -1.28 -0.54
C MET A 196 0.18 -1.49 -1.71
N PHE A 197 -0.76 -2.41 -1.56
CA PHE A 197 -1.99 -2.44 -2.33
C PHE A 197 -3.15 -2.02 -1.43
N ILE A 198 -3.98 -1.07 -1.87
CA ILE A 198 -5.18 -0.66 -1.14
C ILE A 198 -6.42 -0.91 -1.97
N THR A 199 -7.49 -1.37 -1.33
CA THR A 199 -8.79 -1.56 -1.98
C THR A 199 -9.94 -1.00 -1.15
N SER A 200 -10.90 -0.39 -1.82
CA SER A 200 -12.10 0.20 -1.22
C SER A 200 -13.28 -0.73 -1.45
N MET A 201 -13.70 -1.43 -0.40
CA MET A 201 -14.97 -2.15 -0.38
C MET A 201 -16.14 -1.24 -0.01
N GLY A 202 -15.85 -0.07 0.55
CA GLY A 202 -16.86 0.93 0.92
C GLY A 202 -17.64 1.50 -0.26
N SER A 203 -17.02 1.61 -1.44
CA SER A 203 -17.70 1.98 -2.69
C SER A 203 -18.65 0.90 -3.20
N LEU A 204 -18.44 -0.36 -2.79
CA LEU A 204 -19.30 -1.50 -3.12
C LEU A 204 -20.36 -1.78 -2.06
N GLY A 205 -20.32 -1.08 -0.91
CA GLY A 205 -21.26 -1.28 0.19
C GLY A 205 -21.02 -2.53 1.03
N ILE A 206 -19.87 -3.21 0.88
CA ILE A 206 -19.56 -4.47 1.58
C ILE A 206 -18.49 -4.26 2.67
N PRO A 207 -18.40 -5.17 3.67
CA PRO A 207 -17.29 -5.15 4.64
C PRO A 207 -15.93 -5.40 3.97
N PRO A 208 -14.82 -5.04 4.62
CA PRO A 208 -13.49 -5.33 4.09
C PRO A 208 -13.24 -6.85 4.03
N VAL A 209 -12.43 -7.28 3.08
CA VAL A 209 -11.99 -8.68 2.94
C VAL A 209 -10.50 -8.80 3.23
N PHE A 210 -10.05 -9.97 3.67
CA PHE A 210 -8.62 -10.26 3.68
C PHE A 210 -8.17 -10.59 2.26
N HIS A 211 -7.35 -9.72 1.68
CA HIS A 211 -6.76 -9.98 0.38
C HIS A 211 -5.37 -10.59 0.53
N HIS A 212 -5.14 -11.74 -0.10
CA HIS A 212 -3.84 -12.39 -0.12
C HIS A 212 -2.76 -11.49 -0.72
N LEU A 213 -1.52 -11.67 -0.29
CA LEU A 213 -0.35 -11.13 -0.99
C LEU A 213 -0.06 -11.97 -2.23
N TYR A 214 0.22 -11.30 -3.35
CA TYR A 214 0.59 -11.98 -4.59
C TYR A 214 1.95 -12.67 -4.46
N SER A 215 2.01 -13.95 -4.86
CA SER A 215 3.28 -14.68 -4.92
C SER A 215 4.22 -14.16 -6.02
N PHE A 216 3.68 -13.50 -7.04
CA PHE A 216 4.46 -12.74 -8.02
C PHE A 216 4.58 -11.28 -7.60
N GLY A 217 5.72 -10.65 -7.88
CA GLY A 217 6.03 -9.29 -7.48
C GLY A 217 6.59 -9.20 -6.06
N ASN A 218 6.35 -8.09 -5.37
CA ASN A 218 6.96 -7.78 -4.08
C ASN A 218 6.21 -6.74 -3.24
N ILE A 219 4.87 -6.75 -3.30
CA ILE A 219 4.04 -5.97 -2.37
C ILE A 219 4.03 -6.64 -0.99
N PRO A 220 4.44 -5.92 0.07
CA PRO A 220 4.51 -6.47 1.43
C PRO A 220 3.23 -6.25 2.24
N VAL A 221 2.37 -5.31 1.85
CA VAL A 221 1.18 -4.91 2.63
C VAL A 221 -0.02 -4.79 1.70
N PHE A 222 -1.13 -5.42 2.09
CA PHE A 222 -2.44 -5.24 1.47
C PHE A 222 -3.40 -4.68 2.52
N MET A 223 -4.09 -3.59 2.20
CA MET A 223 -5.12 -2.98 3.02
C MET A 223 -6.48 -3.01 2.32
N ALA A 224 -7.53 -3.44 3.00
CA ALA A 224 -8.90 -3.24 2.54
C ALA A 224 -9.70 -2.47 3.60
N PHE A 225 -10.61 -1.61 3.18
CA PHE A 225 -11.54 -0.94 4.10
C PHE A 225 -12.98 -0.99 3.57
N GLY A 226 -13.93 -1.19 4.47
CA GLY A 226 -15.34 -1.39 4.15
C GLY A 226 -16.19 -0.13 4.16
N ALA A 227 -17.50 -0.35 4.02
CA ALA A 227 -18.51 0.68 4.15
C ALA A 227 -18.58 1.23 5.59
N LYS A 228 -18.94 2.51 5.71
CA LYS A 228 -19.21 3.13 7.00
C LYS A 228 -20.44 2.48 7.62
N ARG A 229 -20.35 2.08 8.88
CA ARG A 229 -21.47 1.57 9.67
C ARG A 229 -21.62 2.29 10.99
N TYR A 230 -22.82 2.27 11.54
CA TYR A 230 -23.07 2.79 12.88
C TYR A 230 -23.03 1.66 13.90
N GLU A 231 -22.55 1.97 15.09
CA GLU A 231 -22.54 1.06 16.24
C GLU A 231 -22.99 1.85 17.47
N ASN A 232 -23.81 1.25 18.32
CA ASN A 232 -24.25 1.84 19.58
C ASN A 232 -23.31 1.34 20.67
N GLU A 233 -22.66 2.26 21.38
CA GLU A 233 -21.70 1.95 22.44
C GLU A 233 -22.05 2.70 23.72
N LEU A 234 -21.69 2.14 24.87
CA LEU A 234 -21.84 2.84 26.15
C LEU A 234 -20.74 3.88 26.32
N SER A 235 -21.15 5.12 26.59
CA SER A 235 -20.24 6.15 27.08
C SER A 235 -19.72 5.79 28.48
N LYS A 236 -18.66 6.46 28.92
CA LYS A 236 -18.14 6.34 30.30
C LYS A 236 -19.19 6.63 31.38
N ALA A 237 -20.23 7.40 31.04
CA ALA A 237 -21.34 7.73 31.93
C ALA A 237 -22.51 6.74 31.84
N GLY A 238 -22.38 5.63 31.09
CA GLY A 238 -23.44 4.62 30.93
C GLY A 238 -24.50 4.97 29.89
N ASN A 239 -24.46 6.15 29.27
CA ASN A 239 -25.40 6.52 28.20
C ASN A 239 -25.05 5.83 26.89
N VAL A 240 -26.04 5.36 26.14
CA VAL A 240 -25.87 4.82 24.78
C VAL A 240 -25.53 5.95 23.83
N VAL A 241 -24.39 5.86 23.15
CA VAL A 241 -23.92 6.81 22.13
C VAL A 241 -23.76 6.08 20.81
N ARG A 242 -24.40 6.62 19.78
CA ARG A 242 -24.26 6.14 18.41
C ARG A 242 -22.97 6.71 17.81
N ARG A 243 -22.04 5.83 17.43
CA ARG A 243 -20.77 6.17 16.78
C ARG A 243 -20.71 5.58 15.38
N LYS A 244 -19.85 6.14 14.52
CA LYS A 244 -19.69 5.70 13.14
C LYS A 244 -18.29 5.13 12.94
N TYR A 245 -18.23 3.91 12.43
CA TYR A 245 -17.00 3.14 12.26
C TYR A 245 -16.75 2.79 10.79
N ILE A 246 -15.48 2.60 10.47
CA ILE A 246 -15.04 1.84 9.31
C ILE A 246 -14.22 0.68 9.82
N ASP A 247 -14.55 -0.51 9.33
CA ASP A 247 -13.74 -1.70 9.50
C ASP A 247 -12.67 -1.72 8.39
N TYR A 248 -11.46 -2.14 8.74
CA TYR A 248 -10.38 -2.38 7.80
C TYR A 248 -9.65 -3.67 8.12
N THR A 249 -9.02 -4.23 7.11
CA THR A 249 -8.16 -5.41 7.20
C THR A 249 -6.78 -5.08 6.67
N PHE A 250 -5.77 -5.72 7.25
CA PHE A 250 -4.42 -5.76 6.72
C PHE A 250 -4.02 -7.22 6.51
N VAL A 251 -3.35 -7.48 5.38
CA VAL A 251 -2.59 -8.71 5.15
C VAL A 251 -1.15 -8.29 4.87
N THR A 252 -0.21 -8.86 5.61
CA THR A 252 1.17 -8.34 5.70
C THR A 252 2.16 -9.48 5.58
N ASP A 253 3.31 -9.22 4.95
CA ASP A 253 4.41 -10.17 4.86
C ASP A 253 5.23 -10.09 6.14
N GLU A 254 5.15 -11.11 6.99
CA GLU A 254 5.77 -11.08 8.32
C GLU A 254 7.30 -10.98 8.28
N ARG A 255 7.91 -11.31 7.15
CA ARG A 255 9.37 -11.34 6.97
C ARG A 255 9.97 -9.94 6.87
N ILE A 256 9.16 -8.89 6.69
CA ILE A 256 9.67 -7.52 6.48
C ILE A 256 10.14 -6.87 7.79
N CYS A 257 9.45 -7.17 8.89
CA CYS A 257 9.76 -6.70 10.24
C CYS A 257 9.02 -7.50 11.30
N ASP A 258 9.52 -7.50 12.53
CA ASP A 258 8.89 -8.19 13.65
C ASP A 258 7.51 -7.61 14.04
N GLY A 259 6.75 -8.40 14.81
CA GLY A 259 5.40 -8.05 15.25
C GLY A 259 5.34 -6.83 16.17
N PHE A 260 6.38 -6.54 16.97
CA PHE A 260 6.41 -5.36 17.83
C PHE A 260 6.58 -4.08 17.00
N TYR A 261 7.47 -4.11 16.01
CA TYR A 261 7.67 -3.01 15.07
C TYR A 261 6.40 -2.73 14.29
N PHE A 262 5.75 -3.78 13.77
CA PHE A 262 4.52 -3.65 13.00
C PHE A 262 3.37 -3.11 13.87
N ALA A 263 3.18 -3.66 15.07
CA ALA A 263 2.18 -3.17 16.02
C ALA A 263 2.42 -1.71 16.43
N SER A 264 3.68 -1.30 16.60
CA SER A 264 4.04 0.10 16.84
C SER A 264 3.66 1.01 15.65
N GLY A 265 3.86 0.55 14.42
CA GLY A 265 3.38 1.24 13.22
C GLY A 265 1.87 1.38 13.17
N LEU A 266 1.12 0.30 13.41
CA LEU A 266 -0.34 0.35 13.45
C LEU A 266 -0.89 1.27 14.54
N LYS A 267 -0.23 1.37 15.70
CA LYS A 267 -0.57 2.35 16.73
C LYS A 267 -0.40 3.79 16.23
N LEU A 268 0.67 4.08 15.48
CA LEU A 268 0.86 5.39 14.83
C LEU A 268 -0.25 5.65 13.80
N LEU A 269 -0.54 4.69 12.92
CA LEU A 269 -1.64 4.78 11.96
C LEU A 269 -2.96 5.15 12.66
N ARG A 270 -3.31 4.42 13.74
CA ARG A 270 -4.51 4.70 14.54
C ARG A 270 -4.48 6.10 15.17
N SER A 271 -3.33 6.57 15.63
CA SER A 271 -3.20 7.93 16.18
C SER A 271 -3.48 9.00 15.13
N TYR A 272 -3.01 8.81 13.88
CA TYR A 272 -3.27 9.72 12.77
C TYR A 272 -4.75 9.68 12.34
N LEU A 273 -5.40 8.53 12.42
CA LEU A 273 -6.84 8.43 12.15
C LEU A 273 -7.69 9.11 13.25
N ALA A 274 -7.21 9.08 14.49
CA ALA A 274 -7.86 9.74 15.63
C ALA A 274 -7.70 11.26 15.61
N ASP A 275 -6.55 11.76 15.13
CA ASP A 275 -6.30 13.19 14.90
C ASP A 275 -5.66 13.45 13.52
N PRO A 276 -6.45 13.47 12.44
CA PRO A 276 -5.94 13.57 11.08
C PRO A 276 -5.48 14.99 10.70
N PHE A 277 -5.73 16.01 11.53
CA PHE A 277 -5.26 17.36 11.26
C PHE A 277 -3.73 17.47 11.31
N VAL A 278 -3.05 16.55 11.99
CA VAL A 278 -1.57 16.46 11.98
C VAL A 278 -0.99 16.16 10.60
N LEU A 279 -1.80 15.63 9.68
CA LEU A 279 -1.40 15.27 8.31
C LEU A 279 -1.26 16.50 7.38
N ASP A 280 -1.63 17.69 7.86
CA ASP A 280 -1.47 18.95 7.14
C ASP A 280 -0.05 19.48 7.14
N LYS A 281 0.73 19.10 8.16
CA LYS A 281 2.13 19.46 8.30
C LYS A 281 2.97 18.33 7.78
N THR A 282 4.11 18.60 7.17
CA THR A 282 5.13 17.58 6.87
C THR A 282 5.60 16.90 8.16
N PRO A 283 6.10 15.66 8.13
CA PRO A 283 6.71 15.07 9.32
C PRO A 283 7.92 15.91 9.74
N GLU A 284 8.11 16.08 11.05
CA GLU A 284 9.26 16.84 11.59
C GLU A 284 10.58 16.17 11.22
N THR A 285 10.60 14.83 11.18
CA THR A 285 11.73 14.02 10.75
C THR A 285 11.25 12.82 9.95
N VAL A 286 12.08 12.36 9.01
CA VAL A 286 11.88 11.09 8.29
C VAL A 286 12.92 10.10 8.76
N VAL A 287 12.46 9.00 9.34
CA VAL A 287 13.31 7.93 9.85
C VAL A 287 13.80 7.10 8.67
N ARG A 288 15.11 6.98 8.52
CA ARG A 288 15.72 6.10 7.51
C ARG A 288 15.81 4.68 8.06
N ASP A 289 15.57 3.70 7.18
CA ASP A 289 15.76 2.30 7.54
C ASP A 289 17.24 1.97 7.77
N ILE A 290 17.47 0.82 8.40
CA ILE A 290 18.82 0.27 8.59
C ILE A 290 19.49 -0.05 7.24
N ARG A 291 20.82 -0.18 7.27
CA ARG A 291 21.67 -0.42 6.10
C ARG A 291 21.87 -1.89 5.78
#